data_AF-A0A2N1PZS2-F1
#
_entry.id   AF-A0A2N1PZS2-F1
#
_cell.length_a   1.000
_cell.length_b   1.000
_cell.length_c   1.000
_cell.angle_alpha   90.00
_cell.angle_beta   90.00
_cell.angle_gamma   90.00
#
_symmetry.space_group_name_H-M   'P 1'
#
loop_
_entity.id
_entity.type
_entity.pdbx_description
1 polymer ?
#
loop_
_entity_poly.entity_id
_entity_poly.type
_entity_poly.pdbx_seq_one_letter_code
_entity_poly.pdbx_strand_id
1 'polypeptide(L)'
;MFTLDNMIKISSYYAYPFNKLKMIHIGGTNGKGSTSNILYHVLKQKFKVGIYTSPYDLRRFDNIKINDQTINSFDINKIIKRYETSFNQFQLSEFEIDTWIALMWFLEESVDYAIIEVGLGGID
;
A
#
# COMPACT_ATOMS: atom_id res chain seq x y z
N MET A 1 8.19 2.42 18.96
CA MET A 1 8.42 1.11 18.34
C MET A 1 7.34 0.92 17.29
N PHE A 2 7.69 0.65 16.04
CA PHE A 2 6.71 0.42 14.98
C PHE A 2 6.22 -1.02 15.12
N THR A 3 4.96 -1.23 15.46
CA THR A 3 4.37 -2.56 15.65
C THR A 3 3.25 -2.78 14.65
N LEU A 4 3.03 -4.01 14.21
CA LEU A 4 1.95 -4.38 13.29
C LEU A 4 0.55 -4.40 13.94
N ASP A 5 0.46 -4.18 15.25
CA ASP A 5 -0.74 -4.37 16.05
C ASP A 5 -1.97 -3.62 15.53
N ASN A 6 -1.83 -2.35 15.14
CA ASN A 6 -2.96 -1.54 14.70
C ASN A 6 -3.44 -1.97 13.32
N MET A 7 -2.53 -2.26 12.40
CA MET A 7 -2.83 -2.88 11.10
C MET A 7 -3.51 -4.25 11.23
N ILE A 8 -3.08 -5.08 12.19
CA ILE A 8 -3.72 -6.38 12.48
C ILE A 8 -5.15 -6.19 13.05
N LYS A 9 -5.36 -5.21 13.93
CA LYS A 9 -6.70 -4.92 14.48
C LYS A 9 -7.68 -4.49 13.40
N ILE A 10 -7.32 -3.51 12.58
CA ILE A 10 -8.22 -2.99 11.53
C ILE A 10 -8.46 -4.03 10.42
N SER A 11 -7.43 -4.81 10.03
CA SER A 11 -7.60 -5.91 9.08
C SER A 11 -8.55 -6.99 9.57
N SER A 12 -8.44 -7.37 10.84
CA SER A 12 -9.32 -8.34 11.50
C SER A 12 -10.75 -7.81 11.62
N TYR A 13 -10.91 -6.53 11.99
CA TYR A 13 -12.22 -5.88 12.15
C TYR A 13 -13.07 -5.90 10.87
N TYR A 14 -12.44 -5.67 9.73
CA TYR A 14 -13.13 -5.69 8.43
C TYR A 14 -13.11 -7.05 7.73
N ALA A 15 -12.51 -8.08 8.35
CA ALA A 15 -12.30 -9.40 7.75
C ALA A 15 -11.70 -9.32 6.33
N TYR A 16 -10.71 -8.43 6.13
CA TYR A 16 -10.19 -8.16 4.80
C TYR A 16 -9.47 -9.38 4.21
N PRO A 17 -9.87 -9.84 3.02
CA PRO A 17 -9.24 -10.99 2.38
C PRO A 17 -7.97 -10.56 1.65
N PHE A 18 -6.92 -10.16 2.39
CA PHE A 18 -5.63 -9.81 1.78
C PHE A 18 -5.01 -10.98 1.00
N ASN A 19 -5.44 -12.22 1.27
CA ASN A 19 -5.13 -13.40 0.47
C ASN A 19 -5.63 -13.33 -0.99
N LYS A 20 -6.53 -12.40 -1.34
CA LYS A 20 -6.95 -12.14 -2.72
C LYS A 20 -5.95 -11.28 -3.50
N LEU A 21 -5.08 -10.54 -2.82
CA LEU A 21 -3.99 -9.81 -3.45
C LEU A 21 -2.77 -10.73 -3.60
N LYS A 22 -2.28 -10.90 -4.83
CA LYS A 22 -0.95 -11.50 -5.03
C LYS A 22 0.10 -10.44 -4.71
N MET A 23 0.57 -10.46 -3.47
CA MET A 23 1.50 -9.45 -2.96
C MET A 23 2.95 -9.86 -3.15
N ILE A 24 3.79 -8.91 -3.57
CA ILE A 24 5.25 -9.02 -3.58
C ILE A 24 5.76 -7.97 -2.59
N HIS A 25 6.22 -8.44 -1.43
CA HIS A 25 6.67 -7.59 -0.33
C HIS A 25 8.20 -7.46 -0.35
N ILE A 26 8.72 -6.24 -0.46
CA ILE A 26 10.14 -5.96 -0.66
C ILE A 26 10.72 -5.27 0.57
N GLY A 27 11.48 -6.04 1.36
CA GLY A 27 12.27 -5.56 2.49
C GLY A 27 13.76 -5.43 2.16
N GLY A 28 14.53 -4.85 3.09
CA GLY A 28 15.98 -4.72 3.00
C GLY A 28 16.51 -3.32 3.34
N THR A 29 17.82 -3.22 3.55
CA THR A 29 18.46 -1.93 3.90
C THR A 29 18.66 -1.05 2.67
N ASN A 30 19.13 -1.64 1.57
CA ASN A 30 19.47 -0.94 0.32
C ASN A 30 18.79 -1.59 -0.89
N GLY A 31 18.54 -0.82 -1.94
CA GLY A 31 18.06 -1.34 -3.24
C GLY A 31 16.58 -1.76 -3.29
N LYS A 32 15.81 -1.49 -2.24
CA LYS A 32 14.36 -1.78 -2.21
C LYS A 32 13.61 -1.06 -3.33
N GLY A 33 13.64 0.28 -3.34
CA GLY A 33 12.96 1.07 -4.36
C GLY A 33 13.40 0.76 -5.79
N SER A 34 14.68 0.51 -6.06
CA SER A 34 15.13 0.11 -7.40
C SER A 34 14.61 -1.27 -7.80
N THR A 35 14.62 -2.25 -6.89
CA THR A 35 14.06 -3.58 -7.12
C THR A 35 12.55 -3.51 -7.35
N SER A 36 11.82 -2.76 -6.53
CA SER A 36 10.38 -2.51 -6.67
C SER A 36 10.05 -1.94 -8.04
N ASN A 37 10.79 -0.91 -8.48
CA ASN A 37 10.56 -0.27 -9.78
C ASN A 37 10.90 -1.19 -10.96
N ILE A 38 12.03 -1.90 -10.92
CA ILE A 38 12.38 -2.84 -12.00
C ILE A 38 11.28 -3.90 -12.15
N LEU A 39 10.86 -4.49 -11.04
CA LEU A 39 9.82 -5.52 -11.03
C LEU A 39 8.49 -4.96 -11.55
N TYR A 40 8.12 -3.76 -11.13
CA TYR A 40 6.93 -3.05 -11.60
C TYR A 40 6.92 -2.89 -13.12
N HIS A 41 8.03 -2.39 -13.69
CA HIS A 41 8.15 -2.15 -15.13
C HIS A 41 8.15 -3.44 -15.96
N VAL A 42 8.59 -4.56 -15.40
CA VAL A 42 8.51 -5.87 -16.07
C VAL A 42 7.09 -6.42 -16.00
N LEU A 43 6.48 -6.45 -14.81
CA LEU A 43 5.17 -7.05 -14.61
C LEU A 43 4.05 -6.27 -15.32
N LYS A 44 4.10 -4.92 -15.29
CA LYS A 44 3.05 -4.07 -15.88
C LYS A 44 2.90 -4.22 -17.40
N GLN A 45 3.86 -4.88 -18.08
CA GLN A 45 3.76 -5.18 -19.51
C GLN A 45 2.67 -6.20 -19.84
N LYS A 46 2.25 -7.01 -18.85
CA LYS A 46 1.28 -8.11 -19.06
C LYS A 46 0.17 -8.16 -18.01
N PHE A 47 0.29 -7.38 -16.94
CA PHE A 47 -0.58 -7.45 -15.78
C PHE A 47 -1.00 -6.05 -15.32
N LYS A 48 -2.13 -5.95 -14.62
CA LYS A 48 -2.50 -4.76 -13.85
C LYS A 48 -1.72 -4.78 -12.54
N VAL A 49 -0.74 -3.90 -12.39
CA VAL A 49 0.17 -3.93 -11.24
C VAL A 49 -0.02 -2.68 -10.40
N GLY A 50 -0.26 -2.87 -9.11
CA GLY A 50 -0.18 -1.84 -8.09
C GLY A 50 1.24 -1.77 -7.51
N ILE A 51 1.76 -0.57 -7.26
CA ILE A 51 3.02 -0.35 -6.54
C ILE A 51 2.85 0.71 -5.46
N TYR A 52 3.38 0.43 -4.28
CA TYR A 52 3.54 1.37 -3.17
C TYR A 52 4.99 1.35 -2.69
N THR A 53 5.70 2.46 -2.89
CA THR A 53 7.10 2.66 -2.45
C THR A 53 7.20 3.74 -1.39
N SER A 54 8.33 3.86 -0.69
CA SER A 54 8.54 4.96 0.26
C SER A 54 10.01 5.35 0.35
N PRO A 55 10.35 6.63 0.65
CA PRO A 55 9.43 7.75 0.85
C PRO A 55 8.74 8.18 -0.46
N TYR A 56 7.73 9.04 -0.37
CA TYR A 56 7.18 9.70 -1.54
C TYR A 56 8.13 10.78 -2.07
N ASP A 57 8.09 11.05 -3.38
CA ASP A 57 9.02 12.00 -4.02
C ASP A 57 8.65 13.48 -3.77
N LEU A 58 7.41 13.87 -4.08
CA LEU A 58 6.96 15.27 -4.02
C LEU A 58 5.68 15.45 -3.20
N ARG A 59 4.65 14.64 -3.48
CA ARG A 59 3.36 14.67 -2.75
C ARG A 59 3.10 13.32 -2.11
N ARG A 60 2.39 13.35 -0.98
CA ARG A 60 2.13 12.22 -0.06
C ARG A 60 1.68 10.89 -0.72
N PHE A 61 1.09 10.94 -1.91
CA PHE A 61 0.58 9.76 -2.62
C PHE A 61 1.17 9.55 -4.01
N ASP A 62 2.20 10.30 -4.40
CA ASP A 62 2.85 10.16 -5.72
C ASP A 62 3.54 8.80 -5.91
N ASN A 63 3.79 8.10 -4.80
CA ASN A 63 4.38 6.77 -4.69
C ASN A 63 3.35 5.62 -4.72
N ILE A 64 2.05 5.90 -4.84
CA ILE A 64 0.99 4.88 -4.98
C ILE A 64 0.49 4.92 -6.43
N LYS A 65 0.75 3.84 -7.19
CA LYS A 65 0.41 3.77 -8.61
C LYS A 65 -0.22 2.45 -8.99
N ILE A 66 -1.06 2.48 -10.02
CA ILE A 66 -1.48 1.30 -10.79
C ILE A 66 -1.09 1.54 -12.26
N ASN A 67 -0.21 0.69 -12.80
CA ASN A 67 0.42 0.84 -14.12
C ASN A 67 1.01 2.25 -14.42
N ASP A 68 0.29 3.11 -15.12
CA ASP A 68 0.78 4.45 -15.45
C ASP A 68 -0.05 5.55 -14.77
N GLN A 69 -0.91 5.16 -13.83
CA GLN A 69 -1.80 6.06 -13.11
C GLN A 69 -1.41 6.13 -11.64
N THR A 70 -1.08 7.34 -11.18
CA THR A 70 -0.99 7.66 -9.75
C THR A 70 -2.41 7.74 -9.17
N ILE A 71 -2.58 7.28 -7.92
CA ILE A 71 -3.86 7.42 -7.22
C ILE A 71 -4.30 8.90 -7.19
N ASN A 72 -5.57 9.15 -7.49
CA ASN A 72 -6.12 10.51 -7.54
C ASN A 72 -6.84 10.88 -6.23
N SER A 73 -7.15 12.17 -6.07
CA SER A 73 -7.80 12.69 -4.87
C SER A 73 -9.21 12.14 -4.65
N PHE A 74 -9.94 11.76 -5.70
CA PHE A 74 -11.25 11.15 -5.57
C PHE A 74 -11.15 9.77 -4.91
N ASP A 75 -10.24 8.91 -5.37
CA ASP A 75 -10.03 7.57 -4.82
C ASP A 75 -9.49 7.63 -3.39
N ILE A 76 -8.55 8.54 -3.12
CA ILE A 76 -8.06 8.79 -1.76
C ILE A 76 -9.22 9.18 -0.83
N ASN A 77 -10.01 10.19 -1.21
CA ASN A 77 -11.10 10.69 -0.37
C ASN A 77 -12.20 9.65 -0.16
N LYS A 78 -12.50 8.85 -1.19
CA LYS A 78 -13.44 7.73 -1.10
C LYS A 78 -13.00 6.73 -0.03
N ILE A 79 -11.72 6.35 -0.03
CA ILE A 79 -11.16 5.41 0.95
C ILE A 79 -11.11 6.04 2.34
N ILE A 80 -10.59 7.27 2.49
CA ILE A 80 -10.53 7.96 3.78
C ILE A 80 -11.92 8.04 4.41
N LYS A 81 -12.92 8.52 3.67
CA LYS A 81 -14.30 8.65 4.16
C LYS A 81 -14.89 7.30 4.59
N ARG A 82 -14.46 6.20 3.97
CA ARG A 82 -14.93 4.85 4.31
C ARG A 82 -14.35 4.32 5.62
N TYR A 83 -13.14 4.73 5.98
CA TYR A 83 -12.40 4.14 7.11
C TYR A 83 -12.00 5.12 8.21
N GLU A 84 -12.26 6.43 8.06
CA GLU A 84 -11.83 7.48 9.00
C GLU A 84 -12.19 7.18 10.46
N THR A 85 -13.39 6.64 10.71
CA THR A 85 -13.83 6.26 12.05
C THR A 85 -12.95 5.15 12.62
N SER A 86 -12.61 4.15 11.81
CA SER A 86 -11.73 3.04 12.22
C SER A 86 -10.27 3.46 12.34
N PHE A 87 -9.79 4.38 11.49
CA PHE A 87 -8.45 4.95 11.61
C PHE A 87 -8.25 5.61 12.98
N ASN A 88 -9.24 6.40 13.42
CA ASN A 88 -9.24 7.02 14.74
C ASN A 88 -9.41 6.00 15.87
N GLN A 89 -10.33 5.04 15.70
CA GLN A 89 -10.60 4.01 16.71
C GLN A 89 -9.37 3.15 17.01
N PHE A 90 -8.64 2.74 15.97
CA PHE A 90 -7.45 1.90 16.11
C PHE A 90 -6.14 2.69 16.18
N GLN A 91 -6.22 4.02 16.15
CA GLN A 91 -5.06 4.93 16.25
C GLN A 91 -3.97 4.61 15.21
N LEU A 92 -4.37 4.44 13.94
CA LEU A 92 -3.41 4.22 12.87
C LEU A 92 -2.51 5.46 12.71
N SER A 93 -1.22 5.22 12.56
CA SER A 93 -0.25 6.24 12.14
C SER A 93 -0.49 6.68 10.69
N GLU A 94 0.09 7.81 10.29
CA GLU A 94 -0.02 8.27 8.89
C GLU A 94 0.51 7.24 7.89
N PHE A 95 1.61 6.56 8.23
CA PHE A 95 2.17 5.49 7.41
C PHE A 95 1.21 4.29 7.28
N GLU A 96 0.56 3.88 8.37
CA GLU A 96 -0.44 2.80 8.34
C GLU A 96 -1.68 3.21 7.55
N ILE A 97 -2.11 4.47 7.63
CA ILE A 97 -3.21 5.02 6.81
C ILE A 97 -2.84 4.99 5.33
N ASP A 98 -1.65 5.46 4.97
CA ASP A 98 -1.18 5.48 3.57
C ASP A 98 -1.06 4.05 3.02
N THR A 99 -0.54 3.12 3.83
CA THR A 99 -0.49 1.68 3.51
C THR A 99 -1.90 1.11 3.30
N TRP A 100 -2.84 1.42 4.19
CA TRP A 100 -4.22 0.99 4.06
C TRP A 100 -4.87 1.53 2.78
N ILE A 101 -4.63 2.81 2.46
CA ILE A 101 -5.13 3.44 1.23
C ILE A 101 -4.62 2.69 0.00
N ALA A 102 -3.31 2.43 -0.09
CA ALA A 102 -2.74 1.67 -1.19
C ALA A 102 -3.39 0.29 -1.33
N LEU A 103 -3.48 -0.46 -0.23
CA LEU A 103 -4.04 -1.83 -0.23
C LEU A 103 -5.52 -1.85 -0.62
N MET A 104 -6.32 -0.92 -0.10
CA MET A 104 -7.74 -0.83 -0.44
C MET A 104 -7.95 -0.45 -1.90
N TRP A 105 -7.17 0.50 -2.41
CA TRP A 105 -7.24 0.88 -3.81
C TRP A 105 -6.85 -0.28 -4.73
N PHE A 106 -5.77 -1.01 -4.42
CA PHE A 106 -5.35 -2.19 -5.17
C PHE A 106 -6.41 -3.31 -5.17
N LEU A 107 -7.10 -3.52 -4.04
CA LEU A 107 -8.21 -4.47 -3.95
C LEU A 107 -9.42 -4.04 -4.78
N GLU A 108 -9.86 -2.78 -4.64
CA GLU A 108 -11.00 -2.24 -5.38
C GLU A 108 -10.76 -2.29 -6.89
N GLU A 109 -9.52 -2.01 -7.30
CA GLU A 109 -9.08 -2.05 -8.70
C GLU A 109 -8.73 -3.46 -9.19
N SER A 110 -8.79 -4.49 -8.33
CA SER A 110 -8.50 -5.88 -8.69
C SER A 110 -7.16 -6.04 -9.42
N VAL A 111 -6.08 -5.48 -8.87
CA VAL A 111 -4.73 -5.65 -9.44
C VAL A 111 -4.32 -7.12 -9.45
N ASP A 112 -3.62 -7.53 -10.50
CA ASP A 112 -3.05 -8.88 -10.61
C ASP A 112 -1.89 -9.08 -9.63
N TYR A 113 -1.09 -8.03 -9.41
CA TYR A 113 0.04 -8.01 -8.48
C TYR A 113 0.10 -6.70 -7.72
N ALA A 114 0.34 -6.76 -6.41
CA ALA A 114 0.61 -5.61 -5.56
C ALA A 114 2.06 -5.66 -5.05
N ILE A 115 2.89 -4.71 -5.49
CA ILE A 115 4.27 -4.55 -5.03
C ILE A 115 4.28 -3.58 -3.86
N ILE A 116 4.68 -4.04 -2.69
CA ILE A 116 4.71 -3.25 -1.45
C ILE A 116 6.15 -3.16 -0.95
N GLU A 117 6.70 -1.95 -0.88
CA GLU A 117 8.01 -1.69 -0.27
C GLU A 117 7.86 -1.43 1.23
N VAL A 118 8.77 -2.00 2.03
CA VAL A 118 8.88 -1.66 3.45
C VAL A 118 9.45 -0.25 3.62
N GLY A 119 8.80 0.59 4.43
CA GLY A 119 9.31 1.93 4.76
C GLY A 119 10.55 1.95 5.65
N LEU A 120 10.40 1.55 6.92
CA LEU A 120 11.49 1.47 7.89
C LEU A 120 11.38 0.14 8.62
N GLY A 121 12.48 -0.63 8.71
CA GLY A 121 12.59 -1.85 9.53
C GLY A 121 11.49 -2.89 9.25
N GLY A 122 11.77 -3.85 8.37
CA GLY A 122 10.79 -4.90 8.04
C GLY A 122 10.58 -5.95 9.13
N ILE A 123 11.41 -5.91 10.17
CA ILE A 123 11.42 -6.79 11.33
C ILE A 123 12.09 -6.00 12.46
N ASP A 124 11.30 -5.59 13.45
CA ASP A 124 11.67 -5.51 14.87
C ASP A 124 10.39 -5.61 15.71
#